data_AF-A0A0N6ZV25-F1
#
_entry.id   AF-A0A0N6ZV25-F1
#
_cell.length_a   1.000
_cell.length_b   1.000
_cell.length_c   1.000
_cell.angle_alpha   90.00
_cell.angle_beta   90.00
_cell.angle_gamma   90.00
#
_symmetry.space_group_name_H-M   'P 1'
#
loop_
_entity.id
_entity.type
_entity.pdbx_description
1 polymer ?
#
loop_
_entity_poly.entity_id
_entity_poly.type
_entity_poly.pdbx_seq_one_letter_code
_entity_poly.pdbx_strand_id
1 'polypeptide(L)'
;MVRGLEGVSWPKQVVEGRGTVALTAHDLTFDVRTTLHVSGSGSGRVLTARVDSVDVAADSALSFSVAEEDLTIEDEWASSRMVNGWKRAAIDAIESDQAAKELKAAMETALSAPAQRDEFSRAVTGQLAAVLDGVLGPVPAGALPVGGSGTGPGPVEQYLFDRVRHAVNSPASSFYPPAVIHSLDDPGLVPYRIPLLDLGPQSIEDIELSAVRLHDVTVHGLPNLLIPPEDARLTDDGIDLTLRLGRIAGRPEIPGTRGPDGSPHRVPEPPLVLTGRFEAVFPPSGEDEDDVLRGDVTASLTRPSVPAGLVFSGPDADALEISLRSLDLELAPEELTVEVTTGDLFREVIRSLFDSTEVKTVLLRGIRARTAARKDEIAAGLSAAARDIIAAQLTQ
;
A
#
# COMPACT_ATOMS: atom_id res chain seq x y z
N MET A 1 76.14 13.58 15.22
CA MET A 1 75.61 14.96 15.16
C MET A 1 76.68 15.86 14.57
N VAL A 2 76.47 16.38 13.37
CA VAL A 2 77.32 17.46 12.83
C VAL A 2 76.69 18.77 13.30
N ARG A 3 77.37 19.50 14.20
CA ARG A 3 76.98 20.88 14.59
C ARG A 3 77.51 21.85 13.54
N GLY A 4 76.67 22.78 13.06
CA GLY A 4 77.07 23.83 12.12
C GLY A 4 76.10 24.16 10.97
N LEU A 5 74.87 23.67 11.00
CA LEU A 5 73.88 23.87 9.92
C LEU A 5 72.71 24.80 10.31
N GLU A 6 72.89 25.66 11.32
CA GLU A 6 71.91 26.71 11.60
C GLU A 6 72.06 27.83 10.57
N GLY A 7 71.03 28.06 9.76
CA GLY A 7 71.00 29.09 8.71
C GLY A 7 71.23 28.60 7.28
N VAL A 8 71.48 27.30 7.06
CA VAL A 8 71.64 26.74 5.71
C VAL A 8 70.27 26.36 5.13
N SER A 9 69.78 27.17 4.20
CA SER A 9 68.67 26.81 3.32
C SER A 9 69.15 25.73 2.35
N TRP A 10 68.88 24.47 2.66
CA TRP A 10 69.11 23.37 1.73
C TRP A 10 68.36 23.63 0.42
N PRO A 11 68.95 23.31 -0.75
CA PRO A 11 68.25 23.42 -2.02
C PRO A 11 66.99 22.54 -1.97
N LYS A 12 65.82 23.17 -2.08
CA LYS A 12 64.55 22.46 -2.25
C LYS A 12 64.44 22.07 -3.70
N GLN A 13 64.50 20.77 -3.98
CA GLN A 13 64.13 20.26 -5.29
C GLN A 13 62.60 20.26 -5.38
N VAL A 14 62.05 21.11 -6.24
CA VAL A 14 60.64 21.03 -6.62
C VAL A 14 60.57 20.01 -7.74
N VAL A 15 59.92 18.89 -7.47
CA VAL A 15 59.69 17.84 -8.46
C VAL A 15 58.25 18.01 -8.95
N GLU A 16 58.10 18.31 -10.23
CA GLU A 16 56.79 18.38 -10.86
C GLU A 16 56.48 17.04 -11.51
N GLY A 17 55.59 16.28 -10.88
CA GLY A 17 55.03 15.05 -11.44
C GLY A 17 53.74 15.34 -12.21
N ARG A 18 53.56 14.69 -13.36
CA ARG A 18 52.27 14.66 -14.07
C ARG A 18 51.84 13.22 -14.22
N GLY A 19 50.58 12.94 -13.92
CA GLY A 19 50.03 11.59 -13.99
C GLY A 19 48.53 11.60 -13.72
N THR A 20 47.91 10.44 -13.88
CA THR A 20 46.53 10.22 -13.44
C THR A 20 46.58 9.54 -12.08
N VAL A 21 45.79 10.04 -11.13
CA VAL A 21 45.66 9.44 -9.80
C VAL A 21 44.24 8.91 -9.65
N ALA A 22 44.13 7.67 -9.21
CA ALA A 22 42.88 7.10 -8.71
C ALA A 22 42.87 7.20 -7.18
N LEU A 23 41.88 7.89 -6.63
CA LEU A 23 41.69 7.98 -5.18
C LEU A 23 40.55 7.05 -4.79
N THR A 24 40.72 6.32 -3.69
CA THR A 24 39.62 5.61 -3.05
C THR A 24 39.20 6.38 -1.81
N ALA A 25 37.93 6.76 -1.74
CA ALA A 25 37.32 7.34 -0.57
C ALA A 25 36.70 6.23 0.29
N HIS A 26 37.01 6.20 1.58
CA HIS A 26 36.47 5.23 2.53
C HIS A 26 35.50 5.90 3.50
N ASP A 27 34.53 5.12 4.01
CA ASP A 27 33.57 5.54 5.04
C ASP A 27 32.78 6.82 4.72
N LEU A 28 32.53 7.05 3.43
CA LEU A 28 31.84 8.23 2.92
C LEU A 28 30.33 8.14 3.15
N THR A 29 29.81 9.07 3.96
CA THR A 29 28.37 9.26 4.19
C THR A 29 27.91 10.63 3.69
N PHE A 30 26.71 10.70 3.13
CA PHE A 30 26.10 11.93 2.62
C PHE A 30 24.78 12.24 3.28
N ASP A 31 24.54 13.54 3.53
CA ASP A 31 23.24 14.10 3.86
C ASP A 31 22.63 14.72 2.59
N VAL A 32 21.50 14.17 2.15
CA VAL A 32 20.81 14.63 0.94
C VAL A 32 19.47 15.26 1.32
N ARG A 33 19.28 16.53 0.97
CA ARG A 33 17.98 17.19 1.11
C ARG A 33 17.24 17.16 -0.21
N THR A 34 16.08 16.51 -0.20
CA THR A 34 15.21 16.38 -1.39
C THR A 34 13.84 16.95 -1.11
N THR A 35 13.34 17.78 -2.02
CA THR A 35 11.96 18.27 -2.03
C THR A 35 11.17 17.60 -3.15
N LEU A 36 10.01 17.05 -2.79
CA LEU A 36 9.06 16.51 -3.77
C LEU A 36 8.12 17.62 -4.26
N HIS A 37 7.84 17.61 -5.55
CA HIS A 37 6.87 18.50 -6.16
C HIS A 37 6.14 17.75 -7.28
N VAL A 38 4.97 18.26 -7.65
CA VAL A 38 4.24 17.76 -8.82
C VAL A 38 4.42 18.76 -9.95
N SER A 39 5.00 18.29 -11.04
CA SER A 39 5.11 19.04 -12.29
C SER A 39 3.99 18.66 -13.26
N GLY A 40 3.74 19.50 -14.26
CA GLY A 40 2.65 19.30 -15.22
C GLY A 40 1.27 19.67 -14.68
N SER A 41 0.23 19.46 -15.49
CA SER A 41 -1.15 19.79 -15.14
C SER A 41 -2.12 18.73 -15.65
N GLY A 42 -3.27 18.61 -14.98
CA GLY A 42 -4.32 17.67 -15.33
C GLY A 42 -3.84 16.21 -15.35
N SER A 43 -3.97 15.57 -16.50
CA SER A 43 -3.55 14.18 -16.71
C SER A 43 -2.05 14.01 -17.01
N GLY A 44 -1.33 15.12 -17.22
CA GLY A 44 0.13 15.12 -17.44
C GLY A 44 0.93 15.38 -16.16
N ARG A 45 0.31 15.22 -14.99
CA ARG A 45 0.99 15.39 -13.70
C ARG A 45 2.04 14.31 -13.48
N VAL A 46 3.20 14.70 -12.98
CA VAL A 46 4.31 13.80 -12.63
C VAL A 46 4.92 14.21 -11.30
N LEU A 47 5.16 13.23 -10.43
CA LEU A 47 5.93 13.45 -9.21
C LEU A 47 7.41 13.58 -9.54
N THR A 48 8.01 14.70 -9.16
CA THR A 48 9.40 15.03 -9.42
C THR A 48 10.11 15.32 -8.11
N ALA A 49 11.31 14.77 -7.97
CA ALA A 49 12.21 15.05 -6.86
C ALA A 49 13.21 16.12 -7.28
N ARG A 50 13.43 17.09 -6.40
CA ARG A 50 14.47 18.11 -6.52
C ARG A 50 15.45 17.94 -5.39
N VAL A 51 16.72 17.71 -5.71
CA VAL A 51 17.81 17.72 -4.76
C VAL A 51 18.22 19.16 -4.49
N ASP A 52 18.01 19.61 -3.26
CA ASP A 52 18.32 20.98 -2.85
C ASP A 52 19.79 21.09 -2.41
N SER A 53 20.28 20.12 -1.63
CA SER A 53 21.69 19.99 -1.24
C SER A 53 22.13 18.53 -1.13
N VAL A 54 23.43 18.32 -1.35
CA VAL A 54 24.15 17.08 -1.08
C VAL A 54 25.40 17.47 -0.32
N ASP A 55 25.44 17.12 0.95
CA ASP A 55 26.51 17.49 1.88
C ASP A 55 27.20 16.22 2.36
N VAL A 56 28.51 16.25 2.62
CA VAL A 56 29.19 15.12 3.27
C VAL A 56 28.84 15.18 4.76
N ALA A 57 28.34 14.07 5.29
CA ALA A 57 27.88 14.02 6.67
C ALA A 57 28.97 14.49 7.65
N ALA A 58 28.57 15.23 8.68
CA ALA A 58 29.50 15.83 9.64
C ALA A 58 30.32 14.79 10.42
N ASP A 59 29.77 13.61 10.64
CA ASP A 59 30.36 12.46 11.32
C ASP A 59 31.03 11.46 10.37
N SER A 60 31.07 11.75 9.07
CA SER A 60 31.76 10.93 8.07
C SER A 60 33.25 10.80 8.42
N ALA A 61 33.72 9.57 8.66
CA ALA A 61 35.12 9.23 8.91
C ALA A 61 35.95 9.18 7.61
N LEU A 62 35.65 10.10 6.69
CA LEU A 62 36.17 10.13 5.33
C LEU A 62 37.70 10.13 5.34
N SER A 63 38.28 9.10 4.74
CA SER A 63 39.71 9.02 4.45
C SER A 63 39.93 8.72 2.98
N PHE A 64 41.09 9.12 2.47
CA PHE A 64 41.48 8.89 1.09
C PHE A 64 42.75 8.06 1.08
N SER A 65 42.83 7.10 0.17
CA SER A 65 44.04 6.32 -0.08
C SER A 65 44.36 6.28 -1.57
N VAL A 66 45.64 6.12 -1.90
CA VAL A 66 46.13 5.87 -3.25
C VAL A 66 47.02 4.65 -3.25
N ALA A 67 46.85 3.74 -4.22
CA ALA A 67 47.71 2.57 -4.32
C ALA A 67 49.08 2.97 -4.88
N GLU A 68 50.17 2.40 -4.36
CA GLU A 68 51.53 2.73 -4.80
C GLU A 68 51.77 2.36 -6.27
N GLU A 69 51.10 1.30 -6.74
CA GLU A 69 51.08 0.87 -8.14
C GLU A 69 50.42 1.87 -9.09
N ASP A 70 49.48 2.69 -8.61
CA ASP A 70 48.78 3.70 -9.41
C ASP A 70 49.59 5.00 -9.56
N LEU A 71 50.69 5.12 -8.81
CA LEU A 71 51.61 6.25 -8.95
C LEU A 71 52.67 5.96 -10.01
N THR A 72 52.51 6.58 -11.17
CA THR A 72 53.52 6.56 -12.23
C THR A 72 54.39 7.82 -12.14
N ILE A 73 55.70 7.64 -12.00
CA ILE A 73 56.68 8.74 -12.04
C ILE A 73 57.61 8.48 -13.21
N GLU A 74 57.53 9.34 -14.22
CA GLU A 74 58.39 9.31 -15.40
C GLU A 74 59.52 10.32 -15.24
N ASP A 75 60.70 9.84 -14.86
CA ASP A 75 61.93 10.65 -14.83
C ASP A 75 63.12 9.79 -15.25
N GLU A 76 63.69 10.08 -16.42
CA GLU A 76 64.81 9.35 -17.03
C GLU A 76 66.10 9.44 -16.21
N TRP A 77 66.20 10.40 -15.29
CA TRP A 77 67.42 10.67 -14.52
C TRP A 77 67.29 10.27 -13.04
N ALA A 78 66.11 9.80 -12.61
CA ALA A 78 65.85 9.43 -11.23
C ALA A 78 66.29 7.98 -10.93
N SER A 79 67.08 7.80 -9.87
CA SER A 79 67.35 6.47 -9.31
C SER A 79 66.07 5.86 -8.73
N SER A 80 65.98 4.53 -8.71
CA SER A 80 64.85 3.79 -8.12
C SER A 80 64.57 4.19 -6.66
N ARG A 81 65.62 4.55 -5.91
CA ARG A 81 65.52 5.03 -4.53
C ARG A 81 64.83 6.40 -4.44
N MET A 82 65.11 7.29 -5.39
CA MET A 82 64.47 8.61 -5.47
C MET A 82 63.01 8.46 -5.85
N VAL A 83 62.72 7.64 -6.88
CA VAL A 83 61.35 7.34 -7.30
C VAL A 83 60.51 6.78 -6.15
N ASN A 84 61.01 5.76 -5.43
CA ASN A 84 60.29 5.20 -4.28
C ASN A 84 60.11 6.20 -3.12
N GLY A 85 61.09 7.07 -2.90
CA GLY A 85 60.99 8.15 -1.91
C GLY A 85 59.90 9.16 -2.28
N TRP A 86 59.81 9.53 -3.57
CA TRP A 86 58.78 10.42 -4.08
C TRP A 86 57.39 9.79 -4.06
N LYS A 87 57.26 8.50 -4.40
CA LYS A 87 56.00 7.76 -4.27
C LYS A 87 55.47 7.79 -2.85
N ARG A 88 56.31 7.47 -1.86
CA ARG A 88 55.92 7.52 -0.44
C ARG A 88 55.53 8.93 0.00
N ALA A 89 56.28 9.95 -0.40
CA ALA A 89 55.93 11.33 -0.09
C ALA A 89 54.60 11.76 -0.72
N ALA A 90 54.26 11.25 -1.91
CA ALA A 90 52.97 11.51 -2.56
C ALA A 90 51.81 10.81 -1.82
N ILE A 91 52.00 9.55 -1.41
CA ILE A 91 51.03 8.82 -0.56
C ILE A 91 50.82 9.58 0.74
N ASP A 92 51.89 9.88 1.48
CA ASP A 92 51.83 10.61 2.76
C ASP A 92 51.13 11.98 2.62
N ALA A 93 51.30 12.65 1.48
CA ALA A 93 50.63 13.92 1.20
C ALA A 93 49.12 13.75 0.94
N ILE A 94 48.73 12.76 0.13
CA ILE A 94 47.33 12.47 -0.21
C ILE A 94 46.55 11.95 1.01
N GLU A 95 47.18 11.12 1.84
CA GLU A 95 46.59 10.53 3.04
C GLU A 95 46.65 11.48 4.25
N SER A 96 47.16 12.70 4.08
CA SER A 96 47.23 13.70 5.15
C SER A 96 45.86 14.29 5.51
N ASP A 97 45.69 14.70 6.77
CA ASP A 97 44.49 15.40 7.25
C ASP A 97 44.16 16.65 6.44
N GLN A 98 45.17 17.35 5.93
CA GLN A 98 44.98 18.55 5.12
C GLN A 98 44.43 18.20 3.74
N ALA A 99 45.00 17.20 3.07
CA ALA A 99 44.48 16.71 1.79
C ALA A 99 43.06 16.17 1.95
N ALA A 100 42.76 15.43 3.01
CA ALA A 100 41.41 14.95 3.29
C ALA A 100 40.39 16.10 3.41
N LYS A 101 40.75 17.20 4.11
CA LYS A 101 39.90 18.40 4.21
C LYS A 101 39.68 19.07 2.86
N GLU A 102 40.72 19.24 2.07
CA GLU A 102 40.63 19.89 0.76
C GLU A 102 39.87 19.03 -0.26
N LEU A 103 40.10 17.71 -0.27
CA LEU A 103 39.36 16.76 -1.10
C LEU A 103 37.88 16.70 -0.70
N LYS A 104 37.57 16.72 0.61
CA LYS A 104 36.20 16.84 1.10
C LYS A 104 35.52 18.12 0.57
N ALA A 105 36.16 19.27 0.73
CA ALA A 105 35.61 20.55 0.26
C ALA A 105 35.42 20.59 -1.27
N ALA A 106 36.36 20.01 -2.02
CA ALA A 106 36.26 19.88 -3.47
C ALA A 106 35.09 18.97 -3.87
N MET A 107 34.88 17.87 -3.15
CA MET A 107 33.78 16.95 -3.36
C MET A 107 32.42 17.60 -3.04
N GLU A 108 32.29 18.30 -1.91
CA GLU A 108 31.08 19.06 -1.56
C GLU A 108 30.76 20.14 -2.60
N THR A 109 31.79 20.83 -3.10
CA THR A 109 31.65 21.82 -4.19
C THR A 109 31.16 21.16 -5.48
N ALA A 110 31.70 20.00 -5.83
CA ALA A 110 31.29 19.24 -7.01
C ALA A 110 29.84 18.74 -6.89
N LEU A 111 29.46 18.20 -5.73
CA LEU A 111 28.10 17.70 -5.46
C LEU A 111 27.05 18.83 -5.41
N SER A 112 27.46 20.01 -4.96
CA SER A 112 26.62 21.22 -4.95
C SER A 112 26.49 21.89 -6.33
N ALA A 113 27.26 21.46 -7.33
CA ALA A 113 27.20 22.02 -8.67
C ALA A 113 25.80 21.82 -9.28
N PRO A 114 25.21 22.84 -9.95
CA PRO A 114 23.84 22.74 -10.48
C PRO A 114 23.62 21.52 -11.39
N ALA A 115 24.55 21.25 -12.31
CA ALA A 115 24.45 20.11 -13.22
C ALA A 115 24.42 18.76 -12.48
N GLN A 116 25.20 18.62 -11.40
CA GLN A 116 25.21 17.40 -10.59
C GLN A 116 23.93 17.24 -9.78
N ARG A 117 23.41 18.33 -9.20
CA ARG A 117 22.10 18.31 -8.54
C ARG A 117 20.97 17.98 -9.50
N ASP A 118 21.00 18.48 -10.74
CA ASP A 118 20.01 18.16 -11.76
C ASP A 118 20.08 16.68 -12.19
N GLU A 119 21.29 16.14 -12.32
CA GLU A 119 21.50 14.71 -12.60
C GLU A 119 21.01 13.83 -11.46
N PHE A 120 21.35 14.17 -10.22
CA PHE A 120 20.89 13.43 -9.06
C PHE A 120 19.37 13.55 -8.87
N SER A 121 18.79 14.73 -9.10
CA SER A 121 17.33 14.93 -9.10
C SER A 121 16.62 14.04 -10.13
N ARG A 122 17.18 13.91 -11.34
CA ARG A 122 16.65 13.00 -12.38
C ARG A 122 16.76 11.54 -11.95
N ALA A 123 17.88 11.12 -11.37
CA ALA A 123 18.07 9.76 -10.89
C ALA A 123 17.08 9.42 -9.75
N VAL A 124 16.95 10.29 -8.75
CA VAL A 124 15.99 10.12 -7.63
C VAL A 124 14.55 10.12 -8.15
N THR A 125 14.21 11.01 -9.07
CA THR A 125 12.88 11.04 -9.72
C THR A 125 12.59 9.71 -10.44
N GLY A 126 13.56 9.19 -11.19
CA GLY A 126 13.41 7.91 -11.89
C GLY A 126 13.21 6.74 -10.94
N GLN A 127 13.98 6.68 -9.85
CA GLN A 127 13.83 5.64 -8.81
C GLN A 127 12.49 5.73 -8.09
N LEU A 128 12.06 6.94 -7.73
CA LEU A 128 10.76 7.16 -7.10
C LEU A 128 9.61 6.72 -8.02
N ALA A 129 9.68 7.06 -9.31
CA ALA A 129 8.70 6.60 -10.29
C ALA A 129 8.71 5.07 -10.42
N ALA A 130 9.89 4.44 -10.50
CA ALA A 130 10.02 2.99 -10.60
C ALA A 130 9.43 2.27 -9.38
N VAL A 131 9.72 2.76 -8.16
CA VAL A 131 9.17 2.21 -6.92
C VAL A 131 7.64 2.34 -6.89
N LEU A 132 7.11 3.52 -7.21
CA LEU A 132 5.66 3.72 -7.23
C LEU A 132 4.97 2.88 -8.32
N ASP A 133 5.59 2.74 -9.50
CA ASP A 133 5.08 1.92 -10.60
C ASP A 133 5.15 0.42 -10.26
N GLY A 134 6.19 -0.03 -9.55
CA GLY A 134 6.30 -1.40 -9.07
C GLY A 134 5.21 -1.73 -8.05
N VAL A 135 4.99 -0.86 -7.07
CA VAL A 135 4.02 -1.11 -5.99
C VAL A 135 2.56 -0.89 -6.44
N LEU A 136 2.27 0.24 -7.09
CA LEU A 136 0.89 0.65 -7.43
C LEU A 136 0.48 0.30 -8.86
N GLY A 137 1.43 -0.16 -9.68
CA GLY A 137 1.25 -0.32 -11.11
C GLY A 137 1.51 0.97 -11.89
N PRO A 138 1.88 0.86 -13.17
CA PRO A 138 2.12 2.00 -14.03
C PRO A 138 0.82 2.77 -14.29
N VAL A 139 0.92 4.09 -14.39
CA VAL A 139 -0.22 4.98 -14.64
C VAL A 139 -0.25 5.36 -16.13
N PRO A 140 -1.27 4.95 -16.91
CA PRO A 140 -1.39 5.38 -18.29
C PRO A 140 -1.55 6.90 -18.40
N ALA A 141 -1.00 7.49 -19.46
CA ALA A 141 -1.22 8.91 -19.76
C ALA A 141 -2.74 9.17 -19.86
N GLY A 142 -3.25 10.18 -19.15
CA GLY A 142 -4.70 10.42 -19.11
C GLY A 142 -5.44 9.81 -17.92
N ALA A 143 -4.87 8.81 -17.24
CA ALA A 143 -5.63 7.96 -16.32
C ALA A 143 -5.92 8.59 -14.94
N LEU A 144 -5.13 9.58 -14.52
CA LEU A 144 -5.37 10.27 -13.26
C LEU A 144 -6.43 11.36 -13.42
N PRO A 145 -7.27 11.60 -12.40
CA PRO A 145 -8.26 12.67 -12.41
C PRO A 145 -7.65 14.04 -12.74
N VAL A 146 -8.42 14.91 -13.38
CA VAL A 146 -7.96 16.24 -13.85
C VAL A 146 -8.21 17.34 -12.80
N GLY A 147 -8.69 17.00 -11.59
CA GLY A 147 -9.32 17.92 -10.64
C GLY A 147 -8.39 18.60 -9.60
N GLY A 148 -8.26 19.93 -9.77
CA GLY A 148 -8.23 21.04 -8.81
C GLY A 148 -7.65 20.90 -7.39
N SER A 149 -6.51 21.55 -7.16
CA SER A 149 -6.06 22.03 -5.85
C SER A 149 -7.05 23.06 -5.28
N GLY A 150 -8.08 22.59 -4.58
CA GLY A 150 -8.88 23.42 -3.67
C GLY A 150 -8.15 23.65 -2.34
N THR A 151 -8.87 24.05 -1.29
CA THR A 151 -8.39 24.13 0.10
C THR A 151 -8.11 22.75 0.74
N GLY A 152 -7.67 21.80 -0.07
CA GLY A 152 -7.45 20.41 0.31
C GLY A 152 -5.97 20.05 0.43
N PRO A 153 -5.64 18.76 0.34
CA PRO A 153 -4.27 18.25 0.44
C PRO A 153 -3.31 18.94 -0.53
N GLY A 154 -2.03 18.96 -0.17
CA GLY A 154 -0.99 19.49 -1.04
C GLY A 154 -0.91 18.72 -2.38
N PRO A 155 -0.25 19.29 -3.41
CA PRO A 155 -0.19 18.68 -4.73
C PRO A 155 0.41 17.27 -4.74
N VAL A 156 1.42 17.02 -3.89
CA VAL A 156 2.11 15.73 -3.80
C VAL A 156 1.18 14.67 -3.21
N GLU A 157 0.52 15.00 -2.11
CA GLU A 157 -0.44 14.13 -1.41
C GLU A 157 -1.60 13.77 -2.34
N GLN A 158 -2.15 14.77 -3.03
CA GLN A 158 -3.23 14.55 -4.00
C GLN A 158 -2.77 13.64 -5.15
N TYR A 159 -1.54 13.82 -5.65
CA TYR A 159 -1.00 12.96 -6.70
C TYR A 159 -0.82 11.51 -6.24
N LEU A 160 -0.24 11.29 -5.06
CA LEU A 160 -0.07 9.96 -4.48
C LEU A 160 -1.43 9.29 -4.23
N PHE A 161 -2.40 10.04 -3.72
CA PHE A 161 -3.76 9.56 -3.53
C PHE A 161 -4.44 9.18 -4.85
N ASP A 162 -4.28 10.00 -5.90
CA ASP A 162 -4.82 9.68 -7.23
C ASP A 162 -4.18 8.40 -7.80
N ARG A 163 -2.89 8.16 -7.53
CA ARG A 163 -2.24 6.88 -7.89
C ARG A 163 -2.82 5.70 -7.13
N VAL A 164 -3.08 5.83 -5.84
CA VAL A 164 -3.75 4.78 -5.04
C VAL A 164 -5.16 4.52 -5.59
N ARG A 165 -5.94 5.57 -5.88
CA ARG A 165 -7.26 5.47 -6.51
C ARG A 165 -7.20 4.74 -7.86
N HIS A 166 -6.17 4.98 -8.65
CA HIS A 166 -5.96 4.27 -9.90
C HIS A 166 -5.65 2.79 -9.66
N ALA A 167 -4.72 2.49 -8.75
CA ALA A 167 -4.31 1.13 -8.41
C ALA A 167 -5.50 0.26 -7.99
N VAL A 168 -6.33 0.74 -7.06
CA VAL A 168 -7.51 0.00 -6.58
C VAL A 168 -8.63 -0.12 -7.62
N ASN A 169 -8.53 0.54 -8.78
CA ASN A 169 -9.49 0.42 -9.88
C ASN A 169 -8.88 -0.24 -11.13
N SER A 170 -7.62 -0.65 -11.08
CA SER A 170 -6.92 -1.30 -12.19
C SER A 170 -6.89 -2.81 -11.95
N PRO A 171 -7.50 -3.64 -12.81
CA PRO A 171 -7.40 -5.09 -12.68
C PRO A 171 -5.94 -5.57 -12.66
N ALA A 172 -5.04 -4.88 -13.36
CA ALA A 172 -3.62 -5.25 -13.40
C ALA A 172 -2.86 -4.98 -12.07
N SER A 173 -3.46 -4.27 -11.12
CA SER A 173 -2.84 -3.96 -9.83
C SER A 173 -3.07 -5.07 -8.82
N SER A 174 -2.06 -5.37 -8.02
CA SER A 174 -2.19 -6.25 -6.85
C SER A 174 -3.11 -5.67 -5.77
N PHE A 175 -3.31 -4.35 -5.77
CA PHE A 175 -4.27 -3.66 -4.90
C PHE A 175 -5.71 -3.68 -5.43
N TYR A 176 -5.98 -4.39 -6.53
CA TYR A 176 -7.34 -4.54 -7.05
C TYR A 176 -8.23 -5.23 -6.01
N PRO A 177 -9.34 -4.62 -5.53
CA PRO A 177 -10.09 -5.10 -4.38
C PRO A 177 -10.58 -6.56 -4.46
N PRO A 178 -11.01 -7.08 -5.63
CA PRO A 178 -11.32 -8.50 -5.77
C PRO A 178 -10.14 -9.42 -5.45
N ALA A 179 -8.91 -9.04 -5.83
CA ALA A 179 -7.70 -9.80 -5.53
C ALA A 179 -7.35 -9.73 -4.04
N VAL A 180 -7.41 -8.53 -3.45
CA VAL A 180 -7.17 -8.31 -2.01
C VAL A 180 -8.16 -9.11 -1.15
N ILE A 181 -9.46 -9.06 -1.45
CA ILE A 181 -10.47 -9.84 -0.70
C ILE A 181 -10.17 -11.34 -0.76
N HIS A 182 -9.69 -11.83 -1.91
CA HIS A 182 -9.34 -13.24 -2.08
C HIS A 182 -8.06 -13.65 -1.35
N SER A 183 -7.14 -12.72 -1.07
CA SER A 183 -5.90 -13.01 -0.33
C SER A 183 -6.06 -12.93 1.19
N LEU A 184 -7.23 -12.53 1.69
CA LEU A 184 -7.51 -12.47 3.12
C LEU A 184 -7.91 -13.85 3.67
N ASP A 185 -6.93 -14.53 4.26
CA ASP A 185 -7.14 -15.82 4.93
C ASP A 185 -7.67 -15.66 6.36
N ASP A 186 -7.28 -14.59 7.06
CA ASP A 186 -7.76 -14.26 8.41
C ASP A 186 -7.98 -12.74 8.56
N PRO A 187 -9.22 -12.25 8.67
CA PRO A 187 -10.46 -13.03 8.63
C PRO A 187 -10.76 -13.55 7.23
N GLY A 188 -11.17 -14.82 7.13
CA GLY A 188 -11.64 -15.38 5.87
C GLY A 188 -12.89 -14.64 5.35
N LEU A 189 -12.75 -13.92 4.23
CA LEU A 189 -13.84 -13.21 3.56
C LEU A 189 -14.43 -14.00 2.37
N VAL A 190 -13.75 -15.06 1.91
CA VAL A 190 -14.20 -15.88 0.78
C VAL A 190 -14.19 -17.37 1.16
N PRO A 191 -15.29 -17.92 1.71
CA PRO A 191 -16.56 -17.25 2.00
C PRO A 191 -16.60 -16.61 3.40
N TYR A 192 -17.26 -15.48 3.52
CA TYR A 192 -17.58 -14.87 4.81
C TYR A 192 -18.76 -15.60 5.47
N ARG A 193 -18.58 -16.03 6.72
CA ARG A 193 -19.56 -16.83 7.46
C ARG A 193 -20.05 -16.11 8.70
N ILE A 194 -21.36 -16.14 8.91
CA ILE A 194 -22.05 -15.62 10.09
C ILE A 194 -22.75 -16.81 10.77
N PRO A 195 -22.30 -17.25 11.95
CA PRO A 195 -22.83 -18.45 12.60
C PRO A 195 -24.33 -18.37 12.93
N LEU A 196 -24.78 -17.18 13.37
CA LEU A 196 -26.15 -16.95 13.77
C LEU A 196 -26.55 -15.48 13.57
N LEU A 197 -27.66 -15.29 12.86
CA LEU A 197 -28.47 -14.06 12.87
C LEU A 197 -29.76 -14.36 13.60
N ASP A 198 -29.96 -13.73 14.76
CA ASP A 198 -31.19 -13.84 15.54
C ASP A 198 -32.07 -12.62 15.23
N LEU A 199 -33.25 -12.86 14.68
CA LEU A 199 -34.24 -11.83 14.36
C LEU A 199 -35.22 -11.64 15.53
N GLY A 200 -35.13 -12.46 16.57
CA GLY A 200 -36.02 -12.42 17.73
C GLY A 200 -37.45 -12.86 17.39
N PRO A 201 -38.41 -12.58 18.29
CA PRO A 201 -39.82 -12.84 18.06
C PRO A 201 -40.35 -12.03 16.88
N GLN A 202 -41.26 -12.63 16.10
CA GLN A 202 -41.89 -12.01 14.94
C GLN A 202 -43.39 -12.30 14.93
N SER A 203 -44.17 -11.43 14.30
CA SER A 203 -45.61 -11.62 14.15
C SER A 203 -46.02 -11.30 12.72
N ILE A 204 -46.79 -12.18 12.08
CA ILE A 204 -47.31 -11.97 10.72
C ILE A 204 -48.70 -12.60 10.60
N GLU A 205 -49.68 -11.85 10.07
CA GLU A 205 -51.02 -12.38 9.79
C GLU A 205 -51.64 -13.20 10.95
N ASP A 206 -51.60 -12.66 12.17
CA ASP A 206 -52.07 -13.28 13.43
C ASP A 206 -51.32 -14.55 13.86
N ILE A 207 -50.20 -14.88 13.21
CA ILE A 207 -49.27 -15.93 13.60
C ILE A 207 -48.11 -15.31 14.38
N GLU A 208 -48.01 -15.70 15.65
CA GLU A 208 -46.88 -15.33 16.51
C GLU A 208 -45.76 -16.38 16.40
N LEU A 209 -44.53 -15.91 16.24
CA LEU A 209 -43.31 -16.70 16.27
C LEU A 209 -42.47 -16.23 17.46
N SER A 210 -42.16 -17.13 18.39
CA SER A 210 -41.39 -16.83 19.60
C SER A 210 -39.92 -16.54 19.29
N ALA A 211 -39.39 -17.08 18.19
CA ALA A 211 -38.07 -16.76 17.67
C ALA A 211 -37.95 -17.05 16.17
N VAL A 212 -37.18 -16.22 15.46
CA VAL A 212 -36.77 -16.45 14.07
C VAL A 212 -35.25 -16.33 13.98
N ARG A 213 -34.59 -17.36 13.45
CA ARG A 213 -33.12 -17.47 13.41
C ARG A 213 -32.63 -17.94 12.05
N LEU A 214 -31.50 -17.38 11.61
CA LEU A 214 -30.75 -17.86 10.47
C LEU A 214 -29.39 -18.39 10.94
N HIS A 215 -29.13 -19.66 10.67
CA HIS A 215 -27.92 -20.37 11.05
C HIS A 215 -26.97 -20.55 9.87
N ASP A 216 -25.67 -20.54 10.16
CA ASP A 216 -24.59 -20.83 9.21
C ASP A 216 -24.68 -20.02 7.93
N VAL A 217 -25.02 -18.74 8.07
CA VAL A 217 -25.20 -17.84 6.95
C VAL A 217 -23.87 -17.63 6.26
N THR A 218 -23.81 -17.96 4.98
CA THR A 218 -22.63 -17.81 4.12
C THR A 218 -22.90 -16.70 3.13
N VAL A 219 -22.01 -15.71 3.07
CA VAL A 219 -22.09 -14.59 2.13
C VAL A 219 -21.20 -14.88 0.92
N HIS A 220 -21.84 -14.97 -0.23
CA HIS A 220 -21.22 -15.22 -1.53
C HIS A 220 -21.17 -13.94 -2.35
N GLY A 221 -20.09 -13.74 -3.09
CA GLY A 221 -19.96 -12.62 -4.03
C GLY A 221 -19.22 -11.40 -3.50
N LEU A 222 -18.66 -11.44 -2.28
CA LEU A 222 -17.85 -10.32 -1.74
C LEU A 222 -16.69 -9.87 -2.64
N PRO A 223 -15.98 -10.75 -3.37
CA PRO A 223 -14.97 -10.31 -4.34
C PRO A 223 -15.52 -9.44 -5.48
N ASN A 224 -16.83 -9.38 -5.70
CA ASN A 224 -17.42 -8.38 -6.59
C ASN A 224 -17.48 -7.03 -5.86
N LEU A 225 -16.32 -6.43 -5.66
CA LEU A 225 -16.11 -5.17 -4.95
C LEU A 225 -15.41 -4.17 -5.87
N LEU A 226 -15.91 -2.94 -5.91
CA LEU A 226 -15.22 -1.82 -6.54
C LEU A 226 -15.28 -0.55 -5.68
N ILE A 227 -14.32 0.34 -5.90
CA ILE A 227 -14.20 1.61 -5.19
C ILE A 227 -14.17 2.70 -6.27
N PRO A 228 -15.33 3.19 -6.75
CA PRO A 228 -15.34 4.17 -7.82
C PRO A 228 -14.45 5.36 -7.44
N PRO A 229 -13.65 5.90 -8.38
CA PRO A 229 -12.78 7.02 -8.07
C PRO A 229 -13.55 8.19 -7.42
N GLU A 230 -14.75 8.53 -7.91
CA GLU A 230 -15.59 9.60 -7.35
C GLU A 230 -16.02 9.40 -5.89
N ASP A 231 -16.03 8.15 -5.44
CA ASP A 231 -16.46 7.76 -4.10
C ASP A 231 -15.30 7.75 -3.09
N ALA A 232 -14.05 7.98 -3.53
CA ALA A 232 -12.87 8.01 -2.67
C ALA A 232 -12.31 9.44 -2.54
N ARG A 233 -12.07 9.88 -1.30
CA ARG A 233 -11.58 11.21 -0.96
C ARG A 233 -10.49 11.15 0.11
N LEU A 234 -9.44 11.95 -0.09
CA LEU A 234 -8.43 12.20 0.92
C LEU A 234 -8.93 13.29 1.89
N THR A 235 -8.75 13.06 3.18
CA THR A 235 -9.19 13.89 4.30
C THR A 235 -8.04 14.05 5.29
N ASP A 236 -8.17 14.98 6.24
CA ASP A 236 -7.14 15.19 7.29
C ASP A 236 -6.95 13.94 8.17
N ASP A 237 -7.99 13.12 8.32
CA ASP A 237 -7.99 11.91 9.14
C ASP A 237 -7.61 10.63 8.35
N GLY A 238 -7.33 10.74 7.05
CA GLY A 238 -7.00 9.61 6.17
C GLY A 238 -7.89 9.57 4.92
N ILE A 239 -8.39 8.40 4.51
CA ILE A 239 -9.16 8.24 3.28
C ILE A 239 -10.61 7.86 3.60
N ASP A 240 -11.57 8.64 3.14
CA ASP A 240 -12.98 8.24 3.10
C ASP A 240 -13.30 7.61 1.76
N LEU A 241 -13.99 6.47 1.76
CA LEU A 241 -14.38 5.78 0.54
C LEU A 241 -15.75 5.10 0.65
N THR A 242 -16.40 4.83 -0.49
CA THR A 242 -17.57 3.95 -0.56
C THR A 242 -17.26 2.71 -1.39
N LEU A 243 -17.33 1.57 -0.73
CA LEU A 243 -17.25 0.24 -1.33
C LEU A 243 -18.58 -0.07 -2.01
N ARG A 244 -18.60 -0.39 -3.31
CA ARG A 244 -19.82 -0.85 -4.02
C ARG A 244 -19.69 -2.33 -4.35
N LEU A 245 -20.61 -3.15 -3.82
CA LEU A 245 -20.56 -4.60 -4.04
C LEU A 245 -21.61 -5.08 -5.05
N GLY A 246 -21.32 -6.16 -5.77
CA GLY A 246 -22.27 -6.75 -6.72
C GLY A 246 -22.58 -5.82 -7.90
N ARG A 247 -21.55 -5.24 -8.52
CA ARG A 247 -21.67 -4.28 -9.64
C ARG A 247 -20.79 -4.61 -10.85
N ILE A 248 -19.73 -5.40 -10.65
CA ILE A 248 -18.85 -5.87 -11.73
C ILE A 248 -19.58 -6.99 -12.48
N ALA A 249 -19.75 -6.84 -13.79
CA ALA A 249 -20.40 -7.83 -14.65
C ALA A 249 -19.39 -8.51 -15.59
N GLY A 250 -19.74 -9.68 -16.13
CA GLY A 250 -18.97 -10.36 -17.18
C GLY A 250 -17.88 -11.31 -16.68
N ARG A 251 -17.85 -11.63 -15.38
CA ARG A 251 -16.90 -12.55 -14.72
C ARG A 251 -15.43 -12.37 -15.14
N PRO A 252 -14.86 -11.15 -15.04
CA PRO A 252 -13.44 -10.95 -15.31
C PRO A 252 -12.58 -11.82 -14.39
N GLU A 253 -11.39 -12.18 -14.87
CA GLU A 253 -10.41 -12.92 -14.07
C GLU A 253 -9.90 -12.03 -12.93
N ILE A 254 -9.63 -12.66 -11.78
CA ILE A 254 -9.05 -12.01 -10.61
C ILE A 254 -7.53 -12.22 -10.66
N PRO A 255 -6.74 -11.16 -10.87
CA PRO A 255 -5.31 -11.34 -11.13
C PRO A 255 -4.55 -11.88 -9.92
N GLY A 256 -3.48 -12.64 -10.18
CA GLY A 256 -2.66 -13.28 -9.14
C GLY A 256 -3.32 -14.47 -8.43
N THR A 257 -4.57 -14.81 -8.76
CA THR A 257 -5.30 -15.88 -8.07
C THR A 257 -5.52 -17.11 -8.95
N ARG A 258 -5.47 -18.31 -8.33
CA ARG A 258 -5.66 -19.60 -9.00
C ARG A 258 -6.46 -20.55 -8.11
N GLY A 259 -7.43 -21.22 -8.72
CA GLY A 259 -8.16 -22.31 -8.08
C GLY A 259 -7.33 -23.60 -7.96
N PRO A 260 -7.87 -24.62 -7.28
CA PRO A 260 -7.19 -25.91 -7.09
C PRO A 260 -6.85 -26.64 -8.41
N ASP A 261 -7.59 -26.34 -9.47
CA ASP A 261 -7.42 -26.87 -10.82
C ASP A 261 -6.47 -26.02 -11.69
N GLY A 262 -5.87 -24.97 -11.13
CA GLY A 262 -5.00 -24.03 -11.83
C GLY A 262 -5.74 -23.01 -12.70
N SER A 263 -7.08 -23.00 -12.70
CA SER A 263 -7.86 -21.97 -13.40
C SER A 263 -7.84 -20.64 -12.65
N PRO A 264 -7.92 -19.47 -13.33
CA PRO A 264 -8.08 -18.19 -12.65
C PRO A 264 -9.39 -18.17 -11.85
N HIS A 265 -9.36 -17.66 -10.62
CA HIS A 265 -10.61 -17.23 -10.01
C HIS A 265 -11.21 -16.09 -10.83
N ARG A 266 -12.54 -16.00 -10.82
CA ARG A 266 -13.29 -14.98 -11.56
C ARG A 266 -14.17 -14.23 -10.59
N VAL A 267 -14.33 -12.93 -10.86
CA VAL A 267 -15.25 -12.09 -10.09
C VAL A 267 -16.65 -12.72 -10.18
N PRO A 268 -17.32 -12.98 -9.04
CA PRO A 268 -18.68 -13.50 -9.03
C PRO A 268 -19.65 -12.55 -9.72
N GLU A 269 -20.66 -13.07 -10.43
CA GLU A 269 -21.73 -12.22 -10.98
C GLU A 269 -22.58 -11.62 -9.86
N PRO A 270 -23.13 -10.40 -10.04
CA PRO A 270 -24.17 -9.89 -9.16
C PRO A 270 -25.45 -10.75 -9.24
N PRO A 271 -26.30 -10.72 -8.19
CA PRO A 271 -26.19 -9.95 -6.96
C PRO A 271 -25.26 -10.59 -5.91
N LEU A 272 -25.06 -9.92 -4.77
CA LEU A 272 -24.48 -10.55 -3.59
C LEU A 272 -25.53 -11.49 -2.98
N VAL A 273 -25.15 -12.72 -2.64
CA VAL A 273 -26.10 -13.76 -2.19
C VAL A 273 -25.72 -14.26 -0.80
N LEU A 274 -26.69 -14.40 0.09
CA LEU A 274 -26.54 -15.06 1.37
C LEU A 274 -27.32 -16.37 1.33
N THR A 275 -26.70 -17.45 1.80
CA THR A 275 -27.36 -18.75 1.95
C THR A 275 -27.23 -19.22 3.39
N GLY A 276 -28.23 -19.88 3.93
CA GLY A 276 -28.14 -20.42 5.29
C GLY A 276 -29.34 -21.31 5.62
N ARG A 277 -29.46 -21.65 6.90
CA ARG A 277 -30.58 -22.45 7.41
C ARG A 277 -31.53 -21.56 8.19
N PHE A 278 -32.81 -21.66 7.90
CA PHE A 278 -33.88 -20.94 8.59
C PHE A 278 -34.47 -21.82 9.71
N GLU A 279 -34.73 -21.20 10.85
CA GLU A 279 -35.48 -21.76 11.96
C GLU A 279 -36.50 -20.74 12.47
N ALA A 280 -37.76 -21.16 12.64
CA ALA A 280 -38.76 -20.40 13.37
C ALA A 280 -39.42 -21.29 14.43
N VAL A 281 -39.63 -20.73 15.61
CA VAL A 281 -40.22 -21.42 16.76
C VAL A 281 -41.58 -20.81 17.05
N PHE A 282 -42.62 -21.64 17.16
CA PHE A 282 -43.94 -21.19 17.58
C PHE A 282 -44.00 -21.00 19.11
N PRO A 283 -44.90 -20.16 19.64
CA PRO A 283 -45.12 -20.09 21.08
C PRO A 283 -45.62 -21.46 21.59
N PRO A 284 -45.26 -21.85 22.83
CA PRO A 284 -45.68 -23.13 23.38
C PRO A 284 -47.20 -23.22 23.43
N SER A 285 -47.77 -24.14 22.66
CA SER A 285 -49.15 -24.58 22.84
C SER A 285 -49.15 -25.67 23.91
N GLY A 286 -50.18 -25.71 24.76
CA GLY A 286 -50.16 -26.37 26.08
C GLY A 286 -49.97 -27.89 26.13
N GLU A 287 -49.47 -28.55 25.08
CA GLU A 287 -49.12 -29.97 25.05
C GLU A 287 -47.82 -30.19 24.23
N ASP A 288 -46.68 -30.21 24.93
CA ASP A 288 -45.39 -30.89 24.66
C ASP A 288 -44.76 -30.99 23.24
N GLU A 289 -45.12 -30.16 22.27
CA GLU A 289 -44.33 -30.02 21.04
C GLU A 289 -43.91 -28.56 20.81
N ASP A 290 -42.60 -28.29 20.93
CA ASP A 290 -41.99 -27.10 20.31
C ASP A 290 -42.14 -27.28 18.80
N ASP A 291 -43.21 -26.74 18.22
CA ASP A 291 -43.35 -26.69 16.78
C ASP A 291 -42.22 -25.80 16.25
N VAL A 292 -41.24 -26.43 15.61
CA VAL A 292 -40.10 -25.76 14.97
C VAL A 292 -40.22 -25.94 13.47
N LEU A 293 -40.40 -24.83 12.77
CA LEU A 293 -40.33 -24.79 11.32
C LEU A 293 -38.88 -24.60 10.88
N ARG A 294 -38.41 -25.45 9.97
CA ARG A 294 -37.06 -25.39 9.40
C ARG A 294 -37.09 -25.31 7.89
N GLY A 295 -36.06 -24.70 7.32
CA GLY A 295 -35.89 -24.61 5.89
C GLY A 295 -34.53 -24.07 5.50
N ASP A 296 -34.33 -23.87 4.20
CA ASP A 296 -33.15 -23.20 3.66
C ASP A 296 -33.53 -21.78 3.28
N VAL A 297 -32.65 -20.82 3.60
CA VAL A 297 -32.82 -19.41 3.23
C VAL A 297 -31.81 -19.03 2.15
N THR A 298 -32.28 -18.31 1.14
CA THR A 298 -31.46 -17.59 0.18
C THR A 298 -31.89 -16.14 0.17
N ALA A 299 -30.96 -15.22 0.40
CA ALA A 299 -31.21 -13.79 0.31
C ALA A 299 -30.32 -13.16 -0.77
N SER A 300 -30.90 -12.34 -1.63
CA SER A 300 -30.20 -11.60 -2.67
C SER A 300 -30.17 -10.11 -2.33
N LEU A 301 -28.98 -9.54 -2.28
CA LEU A 301 -28.76 -8.12 -1.98
C LEU A 301 -28.42 -7.44 -3.29
N THR A 302 -29.37 -6.64 -3.76
CA THR A 302 -29.20 -5.86 -4.97
C THR A 302 -28.49 -4.59 -4.60
N ARG A 303 -27.32 -4.37 -5.21
CA ARG A 303 -26.62 -3.09 -5.15
C ARG A 303 -26.21 -2.57 -3.73
N PRO A 304 -25.71 -3.39 -2.80
CA PRO A 304 -25.21 -2.89 -1.52
C PRO A 304 -24.00 -1.95 -1.67
N SER A 305 -23.85 -1.03 -0.71
CA SER A 305 -22.68 -0.17 -0.52
C SER A 305 -22.18 -0.23 0.92
N VAL A 306 -20.90 0.06 1.14
CA VAL A 306 -20.30 0.16 2.48
C VAL A 306 -19.40 1.40 2.53
N PRO A 307 -19.84 2.50 3.16
CA PRO A 307 -18.94 3.58 3.49
C PRO A 307 -17.89 3.10 4.49
N ALA A 308 -16.64 3.48 4.24
CA ALA A 308 -15.51 3.16 5.10
C ALA A 308 -14.56 4.36 5.19
N GLY A 309 -14.04 4.59 6.39
CA GLY A 309 -12.97 5.56 6.65
C GLY A 309 -11.69 4.82 7.01
N LEU A 310 -10.64 4.96 6.20
CA LEU A 310 -9.32 4.39 6.44
C LEU A 310 -8.42 5.40 7.15
N VAL A 311 -7.69 4.92 8.16
CA VAL A 311 -6.58 5.63 8.82
C VAL A 311 -5.33 4.80 8.61
N PHE A 312 -4.23 5.46 8.29
CA PHE A 312 -2.92 4.83 8.07
C PHE A 312 -1.96 5.28 9.16
N SER A 313 -1.17 4.36 9.69
CA SER A 313 -0.12 4.65 10.67
C SER A 313 1.06 3.70 10.49
N GLY A 314 2.13 3.95 11.23
CA GLY A 314 3.39 3.23 11.10
C GLY A 314 4.52 4.13 10.57
N PRO A 315 5.77 3.91 11.00
CA PRO A 315 6.92 4.69 10.55
C PRO A 315 7.34 4.40 9.10
N ASP A 316 7.00 3.23 8.56
CA ASP A 316 7.44 2.75 7.26
C ASP A 316 6.47 1.70 6.68
N ALA A 317 6.81 1.14 5.52
CA ALA A 317 6.00 0.14 4.83
C ALA A 317 5.87 -1.18 5.60
N ASP A 318 6.91 -1.62 6.33
CA ASP A 318 6.91 -2.89 7.07
C ASP A 318 6.06 -2.79 8.34
N ALA A 319 6.00 -1.60 8.94
CA ALA A 319 5.16 -1.28 10.08
C ALA A 319 3.82 -0.62 9.71
N LEU A 320 3.42 -0.67 8.42
CA LEU A 320 2.15 -0.10 7.96
C LEU A 320 0.96 -0.76 8.66
N GLU A 321 0.14 0.07 9.31
CA GLU A 321 -1.13 -0.31 9.91
C GLU A 321 -2.28 0.48 9.28
N ILE A 322 -3.31 -0.25 8.85
CA ILE A 322 -4.56 0.27 8.32
C ILE A 322 -5.64 0.04 9.38
N SER A 323 -6.28 1.10 9.84
CA SER A 323 -7.44 1.06 10.74
C SER A 323 -8.70 1.55 10.04
N LEU A 324 -9.86 1.03 10.47
CA LEU A 324 -11.17 1.40 9.95
C LEU A 324 -11.93 2.26 10.97
N ARG A 325 -12.29 3.50 10.62
CA ARG A 325 -13.19 4.36 11.43
C ARG A 325 -14.61 3.80 11.43
N SER A 326 -15.11 3.47 10.25
CA SER A 326 -16.45 2.95 9.98
C SER A 326 -16.41 1.80 8.99
N LEU A 327 -17.43 0.92 9.05
CA LEU A 327 -17.68 -0.14 8.09
C LEU A 327 -19.17 -0.48 8.12
N ASP A 328 -19.97 0.38 7.48
CA ASP A 328 -21.43 0.38 7.64
C ASP A 328 -22.12 -0.11 6.38
N LEU A 329 -22.79 -1.26 6.42
CA LEU A 329 -23.54 -1.74 5.25
C LEU A 329 -24.75 -0.85 4.97
N GLU A 330 -24.74 -0.15 3.85
CA GLU A 330 -25.87 0.59 3.32
C GLU A 330 -26.63 -0.26 2.30
N LEU A 331 -27.91 -0.50 2.61
CA LEU A 331 -28.85 -1.21 1.77
C LEU A 331 -30.27 -0.90 2.27
N ALA A 332 -31.18 -0.61 1.35
CA ALA A 332 -32.59 -0.41 1.69
C ALA A 332 -33.34 -1.76 1.76
N PRO A 333 -34.38 -1.91 2.59
CA PRO A 333 -35.15 -3.15 2.68
C PRO A 333 -35.72 -3.64 1.33
N GLU A 334 -36.10 -2.73 0.43
CA GLU A 334 -36.60 -3.04 -0.91
C GLU A 334 -35.53 -3.63 -1.84
N GLU A 335 -34.25 -3.42 -1.54
CA GLU A 335 -33.11 -3.97 -2.30
C GLU A 335 -32.68 -5.36 -1.78
N LEU A 336 -33.38 -5.87 -0.78
CA LEU A 336 -33.23 -7.21 -0.22
C LEU A 336 -34.41 -8.10 -0.63
N THR A 337 -34.12 -9.17 -1.35
CA THR A 337 -35.07 -10.25 -1.61
C THR A 337 -34.67 -11.45 -0.75
N VAL A 338 -35.63 -12.07 -0.06
CA VAL A 338 -35.39 -13.26 0.75
C VAL A 338 -36.36 -14.34 0.35
N GLU A 339 -35.83 -15.50 0.02
CA GLU A 339 -36.57 -16.71 -0.28
C GLU A 339 -36.26 -17.74 0.79
N VAL A 340 -37.30 -18.33 1.37
CA VAL A 340 -37.15 -19.44 2.31
C VAL A 340 -37.90 -20.64 1.77
N THR A 341 -37.18 -21.74 1.60
CA THR A 341 -37.77 -23.01 1.20
C THR A 341 -38.11 -23.80 2.45
N THR A 342 -39.39 -23.81 2.80
CA THR A 342 -39.99 -24.68 3.83
C THR A 342 -40.93 -25.70 3.18
N GLY A 343 -41.48 -26.64 3.97
CA GLY A 343 -42.56 -27.51 3.50
C GLY A 343 -43.81 -26.73 3.05
N ASP A 344 -44.65 -27.36 2.23
CA ASP A 344 -45.76 -26.69 1.52
C ASP A 344 -46.76 -25.97 2.43
N LEU A 345 -46.95 -26.45 3.66
CA LEU A 345 -48.00 -25.96 4.58
C LEU A 345 -47.80 -24.50 5.02
N PHE A 346 -46.56 -24.02 5.13
CA PHE A 346 -46.24 -22.69 5.69
C PHE A 346 -45.55 -21.76 4.69
N ARG A 347 -45.43 -22.16 3.43
CA ARG A 347 -44.68 -21.41 2.41
C ARG A 347 -45.15 -19.97 2.27
N GLU A 348 -46.46 -19.75 2.22
CA GLU A 348 -47.05 -18.42 2.03
C GLU A 348 -46.86 -17.52 3.26
N VAL A 349 -47.01 -18.07 4.46
CA VAL A 349 -46.78 -17.35 5.72
C VAL A 349 -45.34 -16.88 5.82
N ILE A 350 -44.38 -17.78 5.54
CA ILE A 350 -42.96 -17.44 5.59
C ILE A 350 -42.57 -16.47 4.47
N ARG A 351 -43.18 -16.58 3.30
CA ARG A 351 -43.01 -15.58 2.24
C ARG A 351 -43.48 -14.20 2.71
N SER A 352 -44.71 -14.11 3.25
CA SER A 352 -45.28 -12.85 3.77
C SER A 352 -44.41 -12.25 4.88
N LEU A 353 -43.89 -13.09 5.78
CA LEU A 353 -42.95 -12.67 6.83
C LEU A 353 -41.72 -11.99 6.24
N PHE A 354 -41.05 -12.64 5.29
CA PHE A 354 -39.79 -12.12 4.72
C PHE A 354 -39.99 -11.03 3.67
N ASP A 355 -41.20 -10.86 3.14
CA ASP A 355 -41.58 -9.70 2.32
C ASP A 355 -41.84 -8.44 3.16
N SER A 356 -42.08 -8.59 4.46
CA SER A 356 -42.23 -7.46 5.40
C SER A 356 -40.99 -6.59 5.49
N THR A 357 -41.17 -5.27 5.37
CA THR A 357 -40.12 -4.27 5.60
C THR A 357 -39.51 -4.38 7.00
N GLU A 358 -40.30 -4.74 8.01
CA GLU A 358 -39.82 -4.85 9.39
C GLU A 358 -38.80 -5.97 9.55
N VAL A 359 -39.13 -7.18 9.07
CA VAL A 359 -38.24 -8.36 9.12
C VAL A 359 -36.97 -8.11 8.34
N LYS A 360 -37.08 -7.55 7.12
CA LYS A 360 -35.91 -7.14 6.32
C LYS A 360 -35.04 -6.12 7.06
N THR A 361 -35.65 -5.15 7.75
CA THR A 361 -34.91 -4.15 8.54
C THR A 361 -34.15 -4.79 9.71
N VAL A 362 -34.77 -5.74 10.42
CA VAL A 362 -34.12 -6.49 11.50
C VAL A 362 -32.97 -7.34 10.97
N LEU A 363 -33.18 -8.03 9.85
CA LEU A 363 -32.14 -8.84 9.19
C LEU A 363 -30.93 -7.97 8.79
N LEU A 364 -31.17 -6.83 8.13
CA LEU A 364 -30.10 -5.89 7.75
C LEU A 364 -29.36 -5.33 8.96
N ARG A 365 -30.07 -5.02 10.06
CA ARG A 365 -29.45 -4.58 11.31
C ARG A 365 -28.55 -5.67 11.90
N GLY A 366 -28.98 -6.94 11.86
CA GLY A 366 -28.18 -8.08 12.30
C GLY A 366 -26.90 -8.23 11.49
N ILE A 367 -26.98 -8.13 10.16
CA ILE A 367 -25.81 -8.17 9.26
C ILE A 367 -24.85 -7.01 9.57
N ARG A 368 -25.37 -5.77 9.69
CA ARG A 368 -24.58 -4.58 10.04
C ARG A 368 -23.82 -4.75 11.36
N ALA A 369 -24.52 -5.20 12.41
CA ALA A 369 -23.91 -5.39 13.73
C ALA A 369 -22.78 -6.43 13.69
N ARG A 370 -22.95 -7.52 12.94
CA ARG A 370 -21.92 -8.55 12.77
C ARG A 370 -20.71 -8.05 11.99
N THR A 371 -20.93 -7.32 10.90
CA THR A 371 -19.84 -6.71 10.13
C THR A 371 -19.07 -5.68 10.96
N ALA A 372 -19.77 -4.81 11.68
CA ALA A 372 -19.16 -3.82 12.56
C ALA A 372 -18.32 -4.45 13.68
N ALA A 373 -18.78 -5.58 14.26
CA ALA A 373 -18.04 -6.31 15.29
C ALA A 373 -16.71 -6.92 14.80
N ARG A 374 -16.56 -7.12 13.48
CA ARG A 374 -15.35 -7.68 12.84
C ARG A 374 -14.48 -6.61 12.18
N LYS A 375 -14.83 -5.34 12.33
CA LYS A 375 -14.14 -4.22 11.69
C LYS A 375 -12.62 -4.25 11.94
N ASP A 376 -12.20 -4.49 13.18
CA ASP A 376 -10.78 -4.46 13.55
C ASP A 376 -10.01 -5.68 13.00
N GLU A 377 -10.66 -6.86 12.95
CA GLU A 377 -10.11 -8.06 12.29
C GLU A 377 -9.88 -7.80 10.80
N ILE A 378 -10.88 -7.22 10.11
CA ILE A 378 -10.78 -6.88 8.68
C ILE A 378 -9.66 -5.87 8.46
N ALA A 379 -9.52 -4.86 9.32
CA ALA A 379 -8.46 -3.87 9.25
C ALA A 379 -7.06 -4.50 9.41
N ALA A 380 -6.90 -5.43 10.35
CA ALA A 380 -5.66 -6.19 10.53
C ALA A 380 -5.32 -7.03 9.29
N GLY A 381 -6.29 -7.72 8.70
CA GLY A 381 -6.12 -8.47 7.45
C GLY A 381 -5.70 -7.57 6.29
N LEU A 382 -6.35 -6.41 6.11
CA LEU A 382 -5.98 -5.41 5.11
C LEU A 382 -4.54 -4.90 5.29
N SER A 383 -4.12 -4.68 6.55
CA SER A 383 -2.76 -4.27 6.88
C SER A 383 -1.74 -5.32 6.47
N ALA A 384 -1.99 -6.60 6.80
CA ALA A 384 -1.14 -7.71 6.40
C ALA A 384 -1.04 -7.82 4.86
N ALA A 385 -2.17 -7.83 4.16
CA ALA A 385 -2.21 -7.91 2.70
C ALA A 385 -1.47 -6.74 2.03
N ALA A 386 -1.65 -5.51 2.52
CA ALA A 386 -0.95 -4.34 1.98
C ALA A 386 0.57 -4.48 2.13
N ARG A 387 1.05 -4.93 3.30
CA ARG A 387 2.48 -5.16 3.54
C ARG A 387 3.05 -6.25 2.64
N ASP A 388 2.34 -7.37 2.50
CA ASP A 388 2.77 -8.48 1.63
C ASP A 388 2.86 -8.03 0.17
N ILE A 389 1.88 -7.26 -0.31
CA ILE A 389 1.89 -6.69 -1.66
C ILE A 389 3.10 -5.76 -1.84
N ILE A 390 3.35 -4.84 -0.89
CA ILE A 390 4.47 -3.90 -0.97
C ILE A 390 5.80 -4.66 -0.97
N ALA A 391 5.99 -5.60 -0.04
CA ALA A 391 7.22 -6.38 0.08
C ALA A 391 7.50 -7.21 -1.19
N ALA A 392 6.47 -7.80 -1.80
CA ALA A 392 6.61 -8.59 -3.03
C ALA A 392 7.00 -7.75 -4.26
N GLN A 393 6.71 -6.44 -4.27
CA GLN A 393 7.02 -5.54 -5.38
C GLN A 393 8.31 -4.74 -5.17
N LEU A 394 8.76 -4.56 -3.93
CA LEU A 394 10.03 -3.89 -3.62
C LEU A 394 11.26 -4.82 -3.69
N THR A 395 11.04 -6.14 -3.72
CA THR A 395 12.10 -7.16 -3.78
C THR A 395 12.39 -7.66 -5.20
N GLN A 396 11.65 -7.19 -6.19
CA GLN A 396 11.86 -7.41 -7.63
C GLN A 396 12.58 -6.23 -8.25
#